data_AF-A0AB74B8B7-F1
#
_entry.id   AF-A0AB74B8B7-F1
#
_cell.length_a   1.000
_cell.length_b   1.000
_cell.length_c   1.000
_cell.angle_alpha   90.00
_cell.angle_beta   90.00
_cell.angle_gamma   90.00
#
_symmetry.space_group_name_H-M   'P 1'
#
loop_
_entity.id
_entity.type
_entity.pdbx_description
1 polymer ?
#
loop_
_entity_poly.entity_id
_entity_poly.type
_entity_poly.pdbx_seq_one_letter_code
_entity_poly.pdbx_strand_id
1 'polypeptide(L)'
;TVGGVVTPAQPLMVLVPDGQPVEVEAMLENKDVGFVRAGQPVTVKVETFTFTKYGTIEGEVISVSNDAIEDEKRGLIYSSKIRLNS
;
A
#
# COMPACT_ATOMS: atom_id res chain seq x y z
N THR A 1 -1.86 15.41 43.22
CA THR A 1 -3.11 15.97 42.67
C THR A 1 -3.41 15.29 41.35
N VAL A 2 -4.68 15.07 41.04
CA VAL A 2 -5.12 14.68 39.69
C VAL A 2 -4.73 15.83 38.76
N GLY A 3 -3.86 15.57 37.77
CA GLY A 3 -3.31 16.62 36.92
C GLY A 3 -1.99 16.23 36.29
N GLY A 4 -1.95 15.10 35.57
CA GLY A 4 -0.85 14.80 34.67
C GLY A 4 -0.93 15.76 33.48
N VAL A 5 0.07 16.63 33.33
CA VAL A 5 0.17 17.57 32.21
C VAL A 5 0.45 16.75 30.94
N VAL A 6 -0.54 16.66 30.07
CA VAL A 6 -0.33 16.12 28.71
C VAL A 6 0.37 17.19 27.87
N THR A 7 1.49 16.84 27.26
CA THR A 7 2.21 17.72 26.33
C THR A 7 1.38 17.91 25.05
N PRO A 8 1.33 19.12 24.44
CA PRO A 8 0.61 19.34 23.19
C PRO A 8 1.08 18.36 22.11
N ALA A 9 0.14 17.88 21.29
CA ALA A 9 0.35 16.97 20.15
C ALA A 9 0.59 15.48 20.46
N GLN A 10 0.29 15.00 21.67
CA GLN A 10 0.34 13.56 21.94
C GLN A 10 -0.94 12.87 21.42
N PRO A 11 -0.85 11.92 20.46
CA PRO A 11 -2.02 11.22 19.95
C PRO A 11 -2.67 10.38 21.05
N LEU A 12 -3.97 10.59 21.29
CA LEU A 12 -4.73 9.91 22.35
C LEU A 12 -5.40 8.61 21.88
N MET A 13 -5.83 8.58 20.62
CA MET A 13 -6.58 7.47 20.03
C MET A 13 -6.43 7.49 18.50
N VAL A 14 -6.40 6.30 17.87
CA VAL A 14 -6.49 6.12 16.42
C VAL A 14 -7.77 5.35 16.13
N LEU A 15 -8.62 5.89 15.25
CA LEU A 15 -9.84 5.24 14.78
C LEU A 15 -9.55 4.52 13.47
N VAL A 16 -9.75 3.20 13.43
CA VAL A 16 -9.64 2.39 12.22
C VAL A 16 -11.03 1.90 11.84
N PRO A 17 -11.61 2.36 10.72
CA PRO A 17 -12.89 1.86 10.23
C PRO A 17 -12.84 0.36 9.92
N ASP A 18 -13.81 -0.39 10.42
CA ASP A 18 -14.04 -1.79 10.07
C ASP A 18 -14.51 -1.93 8.61
N GLY A 19 -14.14 -3.04 7.96
CA GLY A 19 -14.61 -3.37 6.62
C GLY A 19 -13.89 -2.66 5.47
N GLN A 20 -12.74 -2.03 5.73
CA GLN A 20 -11.90 -1.51 4.64
C GLN A 20 -11.31 -2.67 3.82
N PRO A 21 -11.32 -2.56 2.48
CA PRO A 21 -10.67 -3.55 1.63
C PRO A 21 -9.17 -3.55 1.90
N VAL A 22 -8.54 -4.72 1.78
CA VAL A 22 -7.09 -4.83 1.90
C VAL A 22 -6.46 -4.22 0.66
N GLU A 23 -5.57 -3.25 0.86
CA GLU A 23 -4.84 -2.59 -0.22
C GLU A 23 -3.34 -2.88 -0.11
N VAL A 24 -2.69 -3.02 -1.26
CA VAL A 24 -1.24 -3.19 -1.40
C VAL A 24 -0.69 -1.96 -2.11
N GLU A 25 0.37 -1.38 -1.56
CA GLU A 25 1.14 -0.35 -2.24
C GLU A 25 2.37 -0.99 -2.89
N ALA A 26 2.49 -0.84 -4.20
CA ALA A 26 3.59 -1.37 -4.99
C ALA A 26 4.37 -0.24 -5.67
N MET A 27 5.70 -0.32 -5.60
CA MET A 27 6.61 0.64 -6.23
C MET A 27 6.96 0.18 -7.64
N LEU A 28 6.79 1.08 -8.60
CA LEU A 28 7.08 0.90 -10.01
C LEU A 28 8.33 1.69 -10.38
N GLU A 29 9.20 1.10 -11.18
CA GLU A 29 10.34 1.83 -11.75
C GLU A 29 9.86 2.76 -12.86
N ASN A 30 10.55 3.88 -13.09
CA ASN A 30 10.19 4.87 -14.11
C ASN A 30 10.03 4.29 -15.53
N LYS A 31 10.73 3.19 -15.85
CA LYS A 31 10.58 2.49 -17.13
C LYS A 31 9.26 1.71 -17.26
N ASP A 32 8.65 1.33 -16.15
CA ASP A 32 7.51 0.42 -16.10
C ASP A 32 6.16 1.16 -15.95
N VAL A 33 6.18 2.39 -15.42
CA VAL A 33 4.96 3.18 -15.14
C VAL A 33 4.07 3.38 -16.37
N GLY A 34 4.64 3.45 -17.58
CA GLY A 34 3.88 3.59 -18.84
C GLY A 34 3.04 2.37 -19.23
N PHE A 35 3.29 1.21 -18.62
CA PHE A 35 2.59 -0.04 -18.88
C PHE A 35 1.51 -0.36 -17.85
N VAL A 36 1.55 0.31 -16.68
CA VAL A 36 0.61 0.10 -15.59
C VAL A 36 -0.47 1.18 -15.60
N ARG A 37 -1.73 0.77 -15.50
CA ARG A 37 -2.91 1.64 -15.56
C ARG A 37 -3.93 1.21 -14.51
N ALA A 38 -4.69 2.18 -13.99
CA ALA A 38 -5.84 1.89 -13.17
C ALA A 38 -6.84 0.99 -13.93
N GLY A 39 -7.50 0.08 -13.22
CA GLY A 39 -8.42 -0.91 -13.78
C GLY A 39 -7.77 -2.20 -14.27
N GLN A 40 -6.44 -2.31 -14.24
CA GLN A 40 -5.77 -3.54 -14.68
C GLN A 40 -5.91 -4.66 -13.64
N PRO A 41 -6.26 -5.88 -14.06
CA PRO A 41 -6.26 -7.04 -13.17
C PRO A 41 -4.83 -7.41 -12.81
N VAL A 42 -4.61 -7.76 -11.54
CA VAL A 42 -3.30 -8.14 -11.01
C VAL A 42 -3.39 -9.39 -10.17
N THR A 43 -2.28 -10.11 -10.08
CA THR A 43 -2.12 -11.27 -9.21
C THR A 43 -0.99 -10.99 -8.24
N VAL A 44 -1.33 -10.89 -6.95
CA VAL A 44 -0.38 -10.62 -5.88
C VAL A 44 0.05 -11.92 -5.23
N LYS A 45 1.35 -12.20 -5.27
CA LYS A 45 1.95 -13.36 -4.60
C LYS A 45 2.50 -12.92 -3.25
N VAL A 46 2.02 -13.53 -2.17
CA VAL A 46 2.47 -13.21 -0.81
C VAL A 46 3.57 -14.18 -0.40
N GLU A 47 4.79 -13.67 -0.19
CA GLU A 47 5.96 -14.46 0.22
C GLU A 47 6.07 -14.62 1.74
N THR A 48 4.99 -15.06 2.40
CA THR A 48 5.01 -15.36 3.84
C THR A 48 4.81 -16.84 4.06
N PHE A 49 5.68 -17.45 4.88
CA PHE A 49 5.69 -18.82 5.39
C PHE A 49 4.59 -19.78 4.86
N THR A 50 5.04 -20.75 4.07
CA THR A 50 4.29 -21.82 3.38
C THR A 50 3.22 -21.34 2.40
N PHE A 51 3.60 -21.29 1.12
CA PHE A 51 2.76 -20.98 -0.05
C PHE A 51 1.38 -21.68 -0.05
N THR A 52 1.28 -22.86 0.56
CA THR A 52 0.05 -23.67 0.60
C THR A 52 -1.12 -23.00 1.34
N LYS A 53 -0.88 -21.97 2.17
CA LYS A 53 -1.95 -21.36 2.98
C LYS A 53 -2.57 -20.10 2.37
N TYR A 54 -1.81 -19.31 1.61
CA TYR A 54 -2.29 -18.02 1.08
C TYR A 54 -2.07 -17.85 -0.43
N GLY A 55 -1.23 -18.67 -1.07
CA GLY A 55 -1.09 -18.72 -2.53
C GLY A 55 -0.92 -17.37 -3.24
N THR A 56 -1.81 -17.09 -4.17
CA THR A 56 -1.92 -15.83 -4.93
C THR A 56 -3.28 -15.19 -4.67
N ILE A 57 -3.30 -13.88 -4.52
CA ILE A 57 -4.52 -13.09 -4.31
C ILE A 57 -4.77 -12.27 -5.58
N GLU A 58 -5.97 -12.38 -6.13
CA GLU A 58 -6.39 -11.54 -7.24
C GLU A 58 -6.72 -10.13 -6.75
N GLY A 59 -6.49 -9.15 -7.61
CA GLY A 59 -6.74 -7.76 -7.30
C GLY A 59 -6.83 -6.88 -8.53
N GLU A 60 -6.97 -5.59 -8.30
CA GLU A 60 -7.11 -4.58 -9.34
C GLU A 60 -6.27 -3.34 -8.98
N VAL A 61 -5.59 -2.76 -9.96
CA VAL A 61 -4.90 -1.48 -9.78
C VAL A 61 -5.94 -0.38 -9.61
N ILE A 62 -6.01 0.24 -8.43
CA ILE A 62 -6.91 1.35 -8.14
C ILE A 62 -6.38 2.65 -8.73
N SER A 63 -5.07 2.88 -8.56
CA SER A 63 -4.43 4.12 -8.98
C SER A 63 -2.93 3.94 -9.14
N VAL A 64 -2.35 4.72 -10.05
CA VAL A 64 -0.91 4.92 -10.18
C VAL A 64 -0.64 6.39 -9.93
N SER A 65 0.31 6.70 -9.05
CA SER A 65 0.73 8.07 -8.78
C SER A 65 1.28 8.70 -10.06
N ASN A 66 0.92 9.95 -10.32
CA ASN A 66 1.53 10.72 -11.41
C ASN A 66 2.88 11.33 -10.99
N ASP A 67 3.14 11.40 -9.69
CA ASP A 67 4.36 11.97 -9.13
C ASP A 67 5.34 10.87 -8.77
N ALA A 68 6.58 11.06 -9.20
CA ALA A 68 7.70 10.19 -8.83
C ALA A 68 8.27 10.59 -7.46
N ILE A 69 8.65 9.58 -6.69
CA ILE A 69 9.32 9.68 -5.41
C ILE A 69 10.79 9.29 -5.62
N GLU A 70 11.70 10.04 -5.00
CA GLU A 70 13.12 9.72 -5.04
C GLU A 70 13.45 8.61 -4.03
N ASP A 71 13.93 7.48 -4.53
CA ASP A 71 14.46 6.37 -3.74
C ASP A 71 15.98 6.33 -3.86
N GLU A 72 16.68 6.33 -2.72
CA GLU A 72 18.15 6.40 -2.66
C GLU A 72 18.86 5.28 -3.45
N LYS A 73 18.21 4.14 -3.67
CA LYS A 73 18.79 2.98 -4.36
C LYS A 73 18.28 2.82 -5.78
N ARG A 74 17.03 3.20 -6.04
CA ARG A 74 16.31 2.91 -7.28
C ARG A 74 16.06 4.14 -8.15
N GLY A 75 16.39 5.33 -7.67
CA GLY A 75 16.12 6.60 -8.35
C GLY A 75 14.63 6.93 -8.30
N LEU A 76 14.10 7.53 -9.36
CA LEU A 76 12.69 7.91 -9.43
C LEU A 76 11.79 6.68 -9.57
N ILE A 77 10.91 6.48 -8.59
CA ILE A 77 9.90 5.41 -8.55
C ILE A 77 8.49 6.00 -8.42
N TYR A 78 7.49 5.26 -8.88
CA TYR A 78 6.07 5.64 -8.79
C TYR A 78 5.34 4.67 -7.88
N SER A 79 4.46 5.17 -7.02
CA SER A 79 3.61 4.31 -6.22
C SER A 79 2.36 3.91 -6.99
N SER A 80 1.91 2.67 -6.79
CA SER A 80 0.65 2.16 -7.28
C SER A 80 -0.12 1.52 -6.14
N LYS A 81 -1.44 1.76 -6.10
CA LYS A 81 -2.35 1.15 -5.14
C LYS A 81 -3.12 0.04 -5.80
N ILE A 82 -3.15 -1.11 -5.14
CA ILE A 82 -3.81 -2.33 -5.61
C ILE A 82 -4.83 -2.73 -4.57
N ARG A 83 -6.08 -2.94 -4.97
CA ARG A 83 -7.10 -3.57 -4.13
C ARG A 83 -7.00 -5.06 -4.24
N LEU A 84 -7.07 -5.77 -3.13
CA LEU A 84 -7.18 -7.23 -3.11
C LEU A 84 -8.65 -7.67 -3.03
N ASN A 85 -9.01 -8.69 -3.80
CA ASN A 85 -10.35 -9.27 -3.85
C ASN A 85 -10.53 -10.41 -2.81
N SER A 86 -10.15 -10.15 -1.56
CA SER A 86 -10.20 -11.15 -0.48
C SER A 86 -11.56 -11.26 0.19
#